data_AF-A0A962R1D3-F1
#
_entry.id   AF-A0A962R1D3-F1
#
_cell.length_a   1.000
_cell.length_b   1.000
_cell.length_c   1.000
_cell.angle_alpha   90.00
_cell.angle_beta   90.00
_cell.angle_gamma   90.00
#
_symmetry.space_group_name_H-M   'P 1'
#
loop_
_entity.id
_entity.type
_entity.pdbx_description
1 polymer ?
#
loop_
_entity_poly.entity_id
_entity_poly.type
_entity_poly.pdbx_seq_one_letter_code
_entity_poly.pdbx_strand_id
1 'polypeptide(L)' 'QANPDGPYVTLLPRQEGRKESRYAHLFCGEPDPGSAPGAGAERGSLTRVETLELEVGELRAALDALEQRFEAFRKQFE' A
#
# COMPACT_ATOMS: atom_id res chain seq x y z
N GLN A 1 7.99 4.37 -33.36
CA GLN A 1 9.33 4.29 -32.75
C GLN A 1 9.20 3.38 -31.54
N ALA A 2 9.85 2.22 -31.51
CA ALA A 2 9.79 1.31 -30.37
C ALA A 2 10.76 1.82 -29.29
N ASN A 3 10.30 1.97 -28.06
CA ASN A 3 11.16 2.31 -26.92
C ASN A 3 12.05 1.09 -26.59
N PRO A 4 13.38 1.26 -26.43
CA PRO A 4 14.27 0.16 -26.04
C PRO A 4 13.87 -0.51 -24.71
N ASP A 5 13.22 0.22 -23.80
CA ASP A 5 12.81 -0.30 -22.48
C ASP A 5 11.38 -0.90 -22.48
N GLY A 6 10.74 -1.03 -23.65
CA GLY A 6 9.40 -1.58 -23.78
C GLY A 6 8.26 -0.54 -23.72
N PRO A 7 6.99 -1.00 -23.76
CA PRO A 7 5.83 -0.12 -23.87
C PRO A 7 5.58 0.65 -22.56
N TYR A 8 5.12 1.91 -22.65
CA TYR A 8 4.75 2.70 -21.46
C TYR A 8 3.35 2.39 -20.92
N VAL A 9 2.53 1.69 -21.71
CA VAL A 9 1.16 1.34 -21.38
C VAL A 9 0.86 -0.11 -21.77
N THR A 10 -0.03 -0.77 -21.02
CA THR A 10 -0.55 -2.10 -21.35
C THR A 10 -2.08 -2.08 -21.50
N LEU A 11 -2.60 -2.97 -22.34
CA LEU A 11 -4.04 -3.15 -22.56
C LEU A 11 -4.60 -4.02 -21.43
N LEU A 12 -5.62 -3.51 -20.73
CA LEU A 12 -6.28 -4.23 -19.66
C LEU A 12 -7.39 -5.16 -20.18
N PRO A 13 -7.74 -6.23 -19.42
CA PRO A 13 -8.90 -7.06 -19.72
C PRO A 13 -10.18 -6.22 -19.87
N ARG A 14 -11.01 -6.63 -20.83
CA ARG A 14 -12.31 -6.00 -21.07
C ARG A 14 -13.20 -6.20 -19.85
N GLN A 15 -13.84 -5.11 -19.43
CA GLN A 15 -14.87 -5.17 -18.38
C GLN A 15 -16.22 -5.42 -19.03
N GLU A 16 -17.01 -6.33 -18.47
CA GLU A 16 -18.37 -6.61 -18.93
C GLU A 16 -19.21 -5.31 -18.92
N GLY A 17 -19.95 -5.07 -19.99
CA GLY A 17 -20.80 -3.88 -20.13
C GLY A 17 -20.10 -2.59 -20.60
N ARG A 18 -18.77 -2.57 -20.77
CA ARG A 18 -18.07 -1.44 -21.41
C ARG A 18 -17.60 -1.78 -22.83
N LYS A 19 -17.96 -0.93 -23.79
CA LYS A 19 -17.59 -1.08 -25.21
C LYS A 19 -16.13 -0.69 -25.49
N GLU A 20 -15.52 0.09 -24.61
CA GLU A 20 -14.20 0.68 -24.80
C GLU A 20 -13.09 -0.14 -24.11
N SER A 21 -11.95 -0.25 -24.80
CA SER A 21 -10.72 -0.82 -24.25
C SER A 21 -10.09 0.13 -23.21
N ARG A 22 -9.49 -0.43 -22.16
CA ARG A 22 -8.79 0.36 -21.12
C ARG A 22 -7.29 0.09 -21.18
N TYR A 23 -6.50 1.14 -20.90
CA TYR A 23 -5.04 1.06 -20.85
C TYR A 23 -4.56 1.52 -19.48
N ALA A 24 -3.47 0.93 -18.98
CA ALA A 24 -2.79 1.33 -17.75
C ALA A 24 -1.33 1.67 -18.03
N HIS A 25 -0.78 2.68 -17.34
CA HIS A 25 0.63 3.06 -17.45
C HIS A 25 1.53 2.13 -16.63
N LEU A 26 2.74 1.85 -17.14
CA LEU A 26 3.72 0.98 -16.47
C LEU A 26 4.67 1.75 -15.54
N PHE A 27 4.47 3.06 -15.35
CA PHE A 27 5.32 3.90 -14.50
C PHE A 27 5.31 3.51 -13.01
N CYS A 28 4.34 2.70 -12.57
CA CYS A 28 4.21 2.24 -11.18
C CYS A 28 4.34 0.70 -11.07
N GLY A 29 4.93 0.04 -12.07
CA GLY A 29 4.98 -1.42 -12.18
C GLY A 29 3.83 -1.99 -13.02
N GLU A 30 3.77 -3.33 -13.11
CA GLU A 30 2.71 -4.02 -13.85
C GLU A 30 1.36 -3.91 -13.12
N PRO A 31 0.27 -3.52 -13.81
CA PRO A 31 -1.03 -3.42 -13.20
C PRO A 31 -1.56 -4.80 -12.83
N ASP A 32 -2.04 -4.96 -11.59
CA ASP A 32 -2.71 -6.18 -11.16
C ASP A 32 -4.05 -6.33 -11.93
N PRO A 33 -4.24 -7.41 -12.71
CA PRO A 33 -5.46 -7.63 -13.49
C PRO A 33 -6.73 -7.76 -12.62
N GLY A 34 -6.59 -8.00 -11.31
CA GLY A 34 -7.70 -8.02 -10.35
C GLY A 34 -8.11 -6.65 -9.79
N SER A 35 -7.27 -5.63 -9.95
CA SER A 35 -7.51 -4.28 -9.41
C SER A 35 -8.30 -3.45 -10.42
N ALA A 36 -9.59 -3.75 -10.57
CA ALA A 36 -10.49 -2.82 -11.23
C ALA A 36 -10.65 -1.57 -10.35
N PRO A 37 -10.36 -0.35 -10.82
CA PRO A 37 -10.73 0.86 -10.09
C PRO A 37 -12.25 1.03 -10.23
N GLY A 38 -12.99 0.37 -9.36
CA GLY A 38 -14.45 0.34 -9.38
C GLY A 38 -14.99 0.26 -7.95
N ALA A 39 -15.37 1.41 -7.40
CA ALA A 39 -16.26 1.61 -6.24
C ALA A 39 -15.93 0.92 -4.88
N GLY A 40 -15.00 -0.05 -4.83
CA GLY A 40 -14.58 -0.75 -3.61
C GLY A 40 -13.27 -0.24 -3.01
N ALA A 41 -12.51 0.56 -3.76
CA ALA A 41 -11.20 1.06 -3.34
C ALA A 41 -11.29 1.98 -2.10
N GLU A 42 -12.36 2.79 -1.97
CA GLU A 42 -12.50 3.70 -0.82
C GLU A 42 -12.79 2.95 0.48
N ARG A 43 -13.68 1.95 0.46
CA ARG A 43 -13.96 1.14 1.66
C ARG A 43 -12.75 0.29 2.06
N GLY A 44 -12.04 -0.30 1.10
CA GLY A 44 -10.79 -1.03 1.35
C GLY A 44 -9.67 -0.12 1.86
N SER A 45 -9.62 1.13 1.42
CA SER A 45 -8.65 2.13 1.89
C SER A 45 -8.96 2.58 3.32
N LEU A 46 -10.23 2.80 3.67
CA LEU A 46 -10.61 3.17 5.04
C LEU A 46 -10.28 2.05 6.03
N THR A 47 -10.61 0.80 5.71
CA THR A 47 -10.26 -0.36 6.55
C THR A 47 -8.74 -0.54 6.67
N ARG A 48 -7.98 -0.23 5.61
CA ARG A 48 -6.52 -0.29 5.66
C ARG A 48 -5.95 0.80 6.57
N VAL A 49 -6.50 2.01 6.52
CA VAL A 49 -6.07 3.11 7.38
C VAL A 49 -6.36 2.78 8.84
N GLU A 50 -7.55 2.29 9.18
CA GLU A 50 -7.91 1.90 10.54
C GLU A 50 -6.95 0.81 11.10
N THR A 51 -6.66 -0.22 10.31
CA THR A 51 -5.70 -1.27 10.69
C THR A 51 -4.30 -0.69 10.92
N LEU A 52 -3.83 0.18 10.02
CA LEU A 52 -2.52 0.81 10.16
C LEU A 52 -2.45 1.75 11.38
N GLU A 53 -3.52 2.47 11.68
CA GLU A 53 -3.59 3.33 12.87
C GLU A 53 -3.51 2.50 14.17
N LEU A 54 -4.17 1.34 14.20
CA LEU A 54 -4.06 0.39 15.31
C LEU A 54 -2.63 -0.14 15.44
N GLU A 55 -2.04 -0.64 14.36
CA GLU A 55 -0.66 -1.17 14.35
C GLU A 55 0.35 -0.11 14.79
N VAL A 56 0.20 1.13 14.33
CA VAL A 56 1.06 2.26 14.75
C VAL A 56 0.89 2.54 16.24
N GLY A 57 -0.33 2.47 16.77
CA GLY A 57 -0.60 2.62 18.19
C GLY A 57 0.10 1.55 19.03
N GLU A 58 0.00 0.29 18.61
CA GLU A 58 0.67 -0.84 19.27
C GLU A 58 2.20 -0.71 19.22
N LEU A 59 2.76 -0.34 18.07
CA LEU A 59 4.19 -0.12 17.90
C LEU A 59 4.73 1.00 18.80
N ARG A 60 3.99 2.12 18.91
CA ARG A 60 4.35 3.23 19.80
C ARG A 60 4.35 2.79 21.26
N ALA A 61 3.32 2.07 21.70
CA ALA A 61 3.26 1.56 23.06
C ALA A 61 4.40 0.58 23.38
N ALA A 62 4.77 -0.27 22.42
CA ALA A 62 5.91 -1.17 22.56
C ALA A 62 7.24 -0.42 22.67
N LEU A 63 7.41 0.66 21.89
CA LEU A 63 8.59 1.52 21.96
C LEU A 63 8.68 2.24 23.30
N ASP A 64 7.60 2.85 23.78
CA ASP A 64 7.56 3.54 25.07
C ASP A 64 7.93 2.58 26.22
N ALA A 65 7.41 1.34 26.17
CA ALA A 65 7.74 0.31 27.14
C ALA A 65 9.22 -0.10 27.08
N LEU A 66 9.81 -0.15 25.89
CA LEU A 66 11.22 -0.45 25.69
C LEU A 66 12.11 0.68 26.23
N GLU A 67 11.77 1.94 25.94
CA GLU A 67 12.49 3.11 26.44
C GLU A 67 12.48 3.16 27.97
N GLN A 68 11.34 2.88 28.61
CA GLN A 68 11.25 2.82 30.08
C GLN A 68 12.14 1.73 30.67
N ARG A 69 12.16 0.54 30.05
CA ARG A 69 13.04 -0.57 30.48
C ARG A 69 14.52 -0.19 30.29
N PHE A 70 14.85 0.50 29.20
CA PHE A 70 16.20 0.96 28.93
C PHE A 70 16.66 2.00 29.94
N GLU A 71 15.83 2.98 30.27
CA GLU A 71 16.13 3.98 31.32
C GLU A 71 16.27 3.34 32.70
N ALA A 72 15.42 2.37 33.04
CA ALA A 72 15.54 1.62 34.28
C ALA A 72 16.84 0.82 34.33
N PHE A 73 17.25 0.20 33.22
CA PHE A 73 18.52 -0.51 33.09
C PHE A 73 19.71 0.45 33.24
N ARG A 74 19.70 1.60 32.56
CA ARG A 74 20.78 2.60 32.63
C ARG A 74 21.03 3.06 34.06
N LYS A 75 19.96 3.31 34.83
CA LYS A 75 20.04 3.70 36.26
C LYS A 75 20.66 2.64 37.17
N GLN A 76 20.77 1.37 36.74
CA GLN A 76 21.42 0.33 37.54
C GLN A 76 22.96 0.44 37.51
N PHE A 77 23.51 1.23 36.58
CA PHE A 77 24.95 1.40 36.39
C PHE A 77 25.45 2.81 36.77
N GLU A 78 24.57 3.69 37.27
CA GLU A 78 24.89 4.99 37.89
C GLU A 78 24.84 4.87 39.42
#